data_AF-A0A3P7LGZ0-F1
#
_entry.id   AF-A0A3P7LGZ0-F1
#
_cell.length_a   1.000
_cell.length_b   1.000
_cell.length_c   1.000
_cell.angle_alpha   90.00
_cell.angle_beta   90.00
_cell.angle_gamma   90.00
#
_symmetry.space_group_name_H-M   'P 1'
#
loop_
_entity.id
_entity.type
_entity.pdbx_description
1 polymer ?
#
loop_
_entity_poly.entity_id
_entity_poly.type
_entity_poly.pdbx_seq_one_letter_code
_entity_poly.pdbx_strand_id
1 'polypeptide(L)'
;MLVKSLPVDRSLRDNIVVSWGRYWRKRSTLEDMQPVIYHDFHVMVEVAGRKRDLFGQVRHHQLAIKDLCLDQLHLLHLEHPDEHLNKTWRVTPSEEEESEDDNNPFPHLKHVLDSVSSNVGFNIEIKYPMKLKDGTHECPAYNIERNDFVDVILRNVIEGAGKRRVIFSSFDPDVCSLISLKQHIYPVMLLVVGPTTRYTPFQDIRTDSSKLAVNFAAGNGLLGVNFHSEELLQVDGLKLRMTSFSRKNVRAFHSGRLGASSC
;
A
#
# COMPACT_ATOMS: atom_id res chain seq x y z
N MET A 1 -7.39 0.05 -10.04
CA MET A 1 -6.24 -0.26 -10.91
C MET A 1 -6.32 -1.75 -11.26
N LEU A 2 -6.31 -2.11 -12.54
CA LEU A 2 -6.50 -3.48 -13.04
C LEU A 2 -5.46 -4.45 -12.48
N VAL A 3 -5.90 -5.48 -11.76
CA VAL A 3 -5.08 -6.66 -11.44
C VAL A 3 -5.68 -7.86 -12.17
N LYS A 4 -5.19 -8.11 -13.39
CA LYS A 4 -5.45 -9.36 -14.11
C LYS A 4 -4.88 -10.53 -13.30
N SER A 5 -5.74 -11.39 -12.74
CA SER A 5 -5.37 -12.78 -12.47
C SER A 5 -5.48 -13.57 -13.78
N LEU A 6 -4.39 -14.25 -14.14
CA LEU A 6 -4.39 -15.31 -15.15
C LEU A 6 -4.45 -16.65 -14.40
N PRO A 7 -4.92 -17.73 -15.06
CA PRO A 7 -5.22 -18.99 -14.38
C PRO A 7 -4.00 -19.56 -13.67
N VAL A 8 -4.26 -20.02 -12.46
CA VAL A 8 -3.31 -20.46 -11.44
C VAL A 8 -2.41 -21.58 -11.96
N ASP A 9 -1.14 -21.26 -12.19
CA ASP A 9 -0.03 -22.22 -12.15
C ASP A 9 0.64 -22.15 -10.77
N ARG A 10 0.74 -23.31 -10.09
CA ARG A 10 1.12 -23.48 -8.68
C ARG A 10 2.64 -23.36 -8.45
N SER A 11 3.27 -22.30 -8.95
CA SER A 11 4.67 -21.97 -8.65
C SER A 11 4.91 -20.49 -8.27
N LEU A 12 3.83 -19.74 -8.00
CA LEU A 12 3.86 -18.30 -7.74
C LEU A 12 4.42 -17.95 -6.36
N ARG A 13 5.46 -17.11 -6.40
CA ARG A 13 6.12 -16.46 -5.27
C ARG A 13 5.14 -15.53 -4.55
N ASP A 14 5.02 -15.74 -3.23
CA ASP A 14 4.23 -14.94 -2.31
C ASP A 14 4.75 -13.50 -2.24
N ASN A 15 4.12 -12.59 -2.98
CA ASN A 15 4.22 -11.15 -2.74
C ASN A 15 2.87 -10.69 -2.18
N ILE A 16 2.73 -10.74 -0.85
CA ILE A 16 1.65 -10.03 -0.16
C ILE A 16 1.98 -8.54 -0.28
N VAL A 17 1.08 -7.76 -0.85
CA VAL A 17 1.12 -6.28 -0.81
C VAL A 17 0.15 -5.89 0.29
N VAL A 18 0.67 -5.55 1.47
CA VAL A 18 -0.13 -4.93 2.52
C VAL A 18 -0.25 -3.46 2.19
N SER A 19 -1.45 -2.95 2.24
CA SER A 19 -1.73 -1.52 2.12
C SER A 19 -2.70 -1.12 3.24
N TRP A 20 -3.32 0.04 3.30
CA TRP A 20 -3.89 0.65 4.51
C TRP A 20 -5.43 0.64 4.67
N GLY A 21 -5.93 0.65 5.92
CA GLY A 21 -7.15 1.36 6.36
C GLY A 21 -7.08 1.65 7.88
N ARG A 22 -7.95 2.51 8.42
CA ARG A 22 -8.19 2.61 9.88
C ARG A 22 -9.66 2.71 10.22
N TYR A 23 -9.98 2.27 11.44
CA TYR A 23 -11.12 2.70 12.22
C TYR A 23 -10.87 4.07 12.88
N TRP A 24 -11.88 4.94 12.87
CA TRP A 24 -12.12 5.97 13.89
C TRP A 24 -13.36 5.60 14.70
N ARG A 25 -13.23 5.35 16.01
CA ARG A 25 -14.35 5.56 16.94
C ARG A 25 -14.21 6.96 17.52
N LYS A 26 -15.34 7.59 17.85
CA LYS A 26 -15.48 9.01 18.23
C LYS A 26 -14.84 9.39 19.58
N ARG A 27 -13.70 8.80 19.98
CA ARG A 27 -12.94 9.11 21.19
C ARG A 27 -11.43 9.09 20.93
N SER A 28 -10.77 10.02 21.59
CA SER A 28 -9.47 10.60 21.29
C SER A 28 -8.30 9.85 21.94
N THR A 29 -8.12 8.56 21.65
CA THR A 29 -7.03 7.75 22.21
C THR A 29 -6.36 6.86 21.17
N LEU A 30 -5.03 6.79 21.18
CA LEU A 30 -4.19 5.98 20.27
C LEU A 30 -4.52 4.47 20.30
N GLU A 31 -5.22 4.02 21.33
CA GLU A 31 -5.62 2.62 21.57
C GLU A 31 -6.70 2.13 20.60
N ASP A 32 -7.50 3.03 20.01
CA ASP A 32 -8.60 2.68 19.09
C ASP A 32 -8.16 2.59 17.61
N MET A 33 -6.88 2.84 17.32
CA MET A 33 -6.36 2.85 15.96
C MET A 33 -5.99 1.43 15.51
N GLN A 34 -6.77 0.88 14.58
CA GLN A 34 -6.53 -0.46 14.02
C GLN A 34 -6.08 -0.38 12.55
N PRO A 35 -4.93 -0.97 12.17
CA PRO A 35 -4.52 -1.05 10.78
C PRO A 35 -5.37 -2.06 10.00
N VAL A 36 -5.81 -1.63 8.82
CA VAL A 36 -6.54 -2.39 7.80
C VAL A 36 -5.67 -2.52 6.55
N ILE A 37 -6.00 -3.46 5.67
CA ILE A 37 -5.30 -3.75 4.43
C ILE A 37 -6.02 -3.19 3.20
N TYR A 38 -5.57 -2.09 2.58
CA TYR A 38 -6.12 -1.58 1.30
C TYR A 38 -5.26 -0.55 0.50
N HIS A 39 -5.18 -0.68 -0.84
CA HIS A 39 -4.12 -0.04 -1.64
C HIS A 39 -4.20 1.48 -1.75
N ASP A 40 -5.39 2.01 -1.93
CA ASP A 40 -5.61 3.41 -2.28
C ASP A 40 -5.99 4.23 -1.05
N PHE A 41 -5.63 5.51 -1.03
CA PHE A 41 -6.07 6.42 0.04
C PHE A 41 -7.56 6.77 -0.04
N HIS A 42 -8.19 6.46 -1.18
CA HIS A 42 -9.56 6.81 -1.48
C HIS A 42 -10.29 5.64 -2.13
N VAL A 43 -11.59 5.57 -1.86
CA VAL A 43 -12.54 4.73 -2.59
C VAL A 43 -13.49 5.60 -3.40
N MET A 44 -13.95 5.06 -4.52
CA MET A 44 -15.05 5.64 -5.29
C MET A 44 -16.33 4.96 -4.87
N VAL A 45 -17.27 5.72 -4.32
CA VAL A 45 -18.60 5.21 -3.96
C VAL A 45 -19.66 5.80 -4.88
N GLU A 46 -20.64 5.00 -5.23
CA GLU A 46 -21.87 5.49 -5.85
C GLU A 46 -22.88 5.86 -4.77
N VAL A 47 -23.48 7.04 -4.87
CA VAL A 47 -24.54 7.43 -3.94
C VAL A 47 -25.90 7.11 -4.55
N ALA A 48 -26.60 6.15 -3.94
CA ALA A 48 -27.99 5.84 -4.30
C ALA A 48 -28.91 7.03 -3.94
N GLY A 49 -29.34 7.78 -4.96
CA GLY A 49 -30.30 8.88 -4.78
C GLY A 49 -31.68 8.35 -4.38
N ARG A 50 -32.31 8.96 -3.35
CA ARG A 50 -33.69 8.64 -2.92
C ARG A 50 -34.75 8.90 -4.01
N LYS A 51 -34.42 9.63 -5.07
CA LYS A 51 -35.26 9.90 -6.24
C LYS A 51 -34.42 9.71 -7.51
N ARG A 52 -34.38 8.46 -8.01
CA ARG A 52 -33.65 8.09 -9.23
C ARG A 52 -34.09 8.91 -10.45
N ASP A 53 -35.35 9.35 -10.47
CA ASP A 53 -35.94 10.07 -11.61
C ASP A 53 -35.53 11.56 -11.70
N LEU A 54 -35.01 12.17 -10.63
CA LEU A 54 -34.61 13.59 -10.64
C LEU A 54 -33.18 13.83 -11.10
N PHE A 55 -32.33 12.80 -11.05
CA PHE A 55 -30.92 12.89 -11.41
C PHE A 55 -30.60 11.73 -12.36
N GLY A 56 -30.76 11.98 -13.66
CA GLY A 56 -30.59 10.96 -14.71
C GLY A 56 -29.16 10.42 -14.91
N GLN A 57 -28.24 10.68 -13.98
CA GLN A 57 -26.87 10.18 -14.01
C GLN A 57 -26.44 9.69 -12.63
N VAL A 58 -25.83 8.51 -12.62
CA VAL A 58 -25.07 7.95 -11.50
C VAL A 58 -23.98 8.95 -11.09
N ARG A 59 -23.90 9.27 -9.79
CA ARG A 59 -22.85 10.13 -9.24
C ARG A 59 -21.89 9.29 -8.42
N HIS A 60 -20.63 9.27 -8.87
CA HIS A 60 -19.53 8.73 -8.09
C HIS A 60 -18.92 9.83 -7.23
N HIS A 61 -18.66 9.50 -5.98
CA HIS A 61 -18.01 10.36 -5.01
C HIS A 61 -16.73 9.70 -4.52
N GLN A 62 -15.65 10.47 -4.47
CA GLN A 62 -14.40 10.01 -3.89
C GLN A 62 -14.45 10.23 -2.37
N LEU A 63 -14.23 9.18 -1.59
CA LEU A 63 -14.15 9.23 -0.13
C LEU A 63 -12.76 8.81 0.30
N ALA A 64 -12.13 9.60 1.17
CA ALA A 64 -10.86 9.22 1.76
C ALA A 64 -11.10 8.15 2.83
N ILE A 65 -10.34 7.06 2.80
CA ILE A 65 -10.50 5.96 3.75
C ILE A 65 -10.22 6.45 5.19
N LYS A 66 -9.41 7.53 5.37
CA LYS A 66 -9.17 8.18 6.67
C LYS A 66 -10.39 8.83 7.31
N ASP A 67 -11.41 9.11 6.53
CA ASP A 67 -12.62 9.79 6.99
C ASP A 67 -13.75 8.80 7.31
N LEU A 68 -13.52 7.49 7.14
CA LEU A 68 -14.47 6.44 7.41
C LEU A 68 -14.10 5.67 8.67
N CYS A 69 -15.11 5.27 9.43
CA CYS A 69 -14.93 4.29 10.48
C CYS A 69 -14.92 2.86 9.87
N LEU A 70 -14.27 1.90 10.52
CA LEU A 70 -14.27 0.49 10.18
C LEU A 70 -15.66 -0.08 9.96
N ASP A 71 -16.63 0.23 10.82
CA ASP A 71 -18.01 -0.22 10.62
C ASP A 71 -18.53 0.30 9.26
N GLN A 72 -18.19 1.54 8.89
CA GLN A 72 -18.51 2.11 7.57
C GLN A 72 -17.70 1.46 6.45
N LEU A 73 -16.44 1.08 6.67
CA LEU A 73 -15.60 0.40 5.68
C LEU A 73 -16.10 -1.02 5.40
N HIS A 74 -16.47 -1.78 6.43
CA HIS A 74 -17.04 -3.13 6.27
C HIS A 74 -18.42 -3.12 5.63
N LEU A 75 -19.13 -1.99 5.64
CA LEU A 75 -20.36 -1.81 4.87
C LEU A 75 -20.12 -1.55 3.39
N LEU A 76 -18.88 -1.28 2.95
CA LEU A 76 -18.57 -1.05 1.54
C LEU A 76 -18.29 -2.39 0.85
N HIS A 77 -18.99 -2.63 -0.25
CA HIS A 77 -18.62 -3.66 -1.21
C HIS A 77 -17.67 -3.08 -2.27
N LEU A 78 -16.53 -3.72 -2.52
CA LEU A 78 -15.65 -3.41 -3.64
C LEU A 78 -15.87 -4.40 -4.79
N GLU A 79 -16.38 -3.91 -5.92
CA GLU A 79 -16.55 -4.71 -7.14
C GLU A 79 -15.33 -4.51 -8.08
N HIS A 80 -14.87 -5.58 -8.74
CA HIS A 80 -13.79 -5.47 -9.74
C HIS A 80 -14.36 -4.93 -11.07
N PRO A 81 -13.72 -3.93 -11.72
CA PRO A 81 -14.25 -3.31 -12.95
C PRO A 81 -14.56 -4.28 -14.09
N ASP A 82 -13.83 -5.40 -14.17
CA ASP A 82 -13.98 -6.41 -15.24
C ASP A 82 -15.12 -7.43 -14.99
N GLU A 83 -15.69 -7.49 -13.78
CA GLU A 83 -16.78 -8.42 -13.43
C GLU A 83 -18.18 -7.85 -13.78
N HIS A 84 -18.22 -6.66 -14.39
CA HIS A 84 -19.46 -5.98 -14.73
C HIS A 84 -20.10 -6.45 -16.05
N LEU A 85 -21.03 -7.39 -15.95
CA LEU A 85 -22.02 -7.66 -17.01
C LEU A 85 -23.32 -6.86 -16.83
N ASN A 86 -23.63 -6.36 -15.62
CA ASN A 86 -24.86 -5.63 -15.30
C ASN A 86 -24.58 -4.25 -14.69
N LYS A 87 -25.22 -3.21 -15.24
CA LYS A 87 -24.99 -1.77 -15.00
C LYS A 87 -25.52 -1.25 -13.65
N THR A 88 -25.39 -2.00 -12.57
CA THR A 88 -25.85 -1.57 -11.24
C THR A 88 -24.77 -1.80 -10.22
N TRP A 89 -24.30 -0.72 -9.60
CA TRP A 89 -23.26 -0.71 -8.59
C TRP A 89 -23.94 -0.89 -7.22
N ARG A 90 -23.63 -1.96 -6.51
CA ARG A 90 -24.20 -2.18 -5.17
C ARG A 90 -23.18 -1.76 -4.13
N VAL A 91 -23.61 -0.89 -3.23
CA VAL A 91 -22.77 -0.44 -2.10
C VAL A 91 -22.88 -1.41 -0.92
N THR A 92 -23.97 -2.19 -0.86
CA THR A 92 -24.28 -3.11 0.23
C THR A 92 -24.20 -4.55 -0.26
N PRO A 93 -23.50 -5.43 0.47
CA PRO A 93 -23.47 -6.86 0.18
C PRO A 93 -24.86 -7.49 0.28
N SER A 94 -25.08 -8.59 -0.42
CA SER A 94 -26.26 -9.44 -0.23
C SER A 94 -26.18 -10.24 1.07
N GLU A 95 -27.31 -10.77 1.56
CA GLU A 95 -27.35 -11.60 2.78
C GLU A 95 -26.45 -12.85 2.69
N GLU A 96 -26.19 -13.34 1.48
CA GLU A 96 -25.28 -14.47 1.22
C GLU A 96 -23.81 -14.03 1.32
N GLU A 97 -23.46 -12.87 0.77
CA GLU A 97 -22.10 -12.28 0.82
C GLU A 97 -21.71 -11.80 2.23
N GLU A 98 -22.68 -11.34 3.03
CA GLU A 98 -22.45 -11.00 4.45
C GLU A 98 -22.04 -12.20 5.31
N SER A 99 -22.36 -13.43 4.86
CA SER A 99 -22.09 -14.66 5.60
C SER A 99 -20.71 -15.27 5.35
N GLU A 100 -19.99 -14.78 4.32
CA GLU A 100 -18.64 -15.24 3.97
C GLU A 100 -17.59 -14.27 4.55
N ASP A 101 -16.98 -14.64 5.68
CA ASP A 101 -15.88 -13.88 6.33
C ASP A 101 -14.71 -13.59 5.37
N ASP A 102 -14.56 -14.41 4.33
CA ASP A 102 -13.50 -14.32 3.31
C ASP A 102 -13.65 -13.13 2.34
N ASN A 103 -14.81 -12.45 2.28
CA ASN A 103 -15.06 -11.35 1.33
C ASN A 103 -14.88 -9.93 1.91
N ASN A 104 -14.28 -9.77 3.10
CA ASN A 104 -14.03 -8.44 3.65
C ASN A 104 -13.02 -7.65 2.78
N PRO A 105 -13.41 -6.54 2.13
CA PRO A 105 -12.51 -5.76 1.27
C PRO A 105 -11.45 -4.96 2.05
N PHE A 106 -11.63 -4.84 3.37
CA PHE A 106 -10.82 -4.06 4.28
C PHE A 106 -10.39 -4.91 5.49
N PRO A 107 -9.69 -6.05 5.28
CA PRO A 107 -9.36 -6.93 6.38
C PRO A 107 -8.36 -6.28 7.33
N HIS A 108 -8.43 -6.64 8.60
CA HIS A 108 -7.47 -6.17 9.59
C HIS A 108 -6.09 -6.79 9.40
N LEU A 109 -5.04 -6.01 9.67
CA LEU A 109 -3.68 -6.55 9.69
C LEU A 109 -3.56 -7.71 10.69
N LYS A 110 -4.17 -7.59 11.86
CA LYS A 110 -4.19 -8.67 12.87
C LYS A 110 -4.87 -9.92 12.35
N HIS A 111 -6.06 -9.78 11.75
CA HIS A 111 -6.77 -10.90 11.14
C HIS A 111 -5.88 -11.59 10.09
N VAL A 112 -5.24 -10.84 9.19
CA VAL A 112 -4.37 -11.45 8.17
C VAL A 112 -3.12 -12.12 8.78
N LEU A 113 -2.54 -11.55 9.84
CA LEU A 113 -1.42 -12.18 10.56
C LEU A 113 -1.80 -13.52 11.19
N ASP A 114 -3.03 -13.61 11.70
CA ASP A 114 -3.58 -14.77 12.39
C ASP A 114 -4.11 -15.84 11.39
N SER A 115 -4.78 -15.41 10.31
CA SER A 115 -5.43 -16.29 9.32
C SER A 115 -4.46 -16.89 8.30
N VAL A 116 -3.41 -16.17 7.91
CA VAL A 116 -2.43 -16.71 6.95
C VAL A 116 -1.47 -17.66 7.66
N SER A 117 -1.07 -18.74 6.98
CA SER A 117 -0.09 -19.72 7.50
C SER A 117 1.19 -19.06 8.02
N SER A 118 1.71 -19.54 9.14
CA SER A 118 2.95 -19.04 9.77
C SER A 118 4.21 -19.23 8.91
N ASN A 119 4.15 -20.12 7.91
CA ASN A 119 5.28 -20.42 7.01
C ASN A 119 5.41 -19.41 5.85
N VAL A 120 4.35 -18.64 5.58
CA VAL A 120 4.32 -17.62 4.53
C VAL A 120 4.92 -16.33 5.07
N GLY A 121 5.90 -15.77 4.36
CA GLY A 121 6.53 -14.50 4.73
C GLY A 121 5.74 -13.29 4.23
N PHE A 122 5.81 -12.16 4.94
CA PHE A 122 5.08 -10.94 4.59
C PHE A 122 6.03 -9.84 4.09
N ASN A 123 5.63 -9.16 3.03
CA ASN A 123 6.18 -7.88 2.64
C ASN A 123 5.15 -6.79 2.97
N ILE A 124 5.40 -6.03 4.03
CA ILE A 124 4.44 -5.04 4.53
C ILE A 124 4.85 -3.67 4.03
N GLU A 125 4.11 -3.13 3.07
CA GLU A 125 4.26 -1.73 2.66
C GLU A 125 3.46 -0.81 3.60
N ILE A 126 4.16 0.08 4.30
CA ILE A 126 3.54 1.12 5.12
C ILE A 126 3.34 2.35 4.24
N LYS A 127 2.11 2.53 3.77
CA LYS A 127 1.74 3.65 2.90
C LYS A 127 1.37 4.88 3.75
N TYR A 128 2.11 5.97 3.56
CA TYR A 128 1.83 7.26 4.18
C TYR A 128 1.74 8.32 3.07
N PRO A 129 0.69 9.15 3.01
CA PRO A 129 0.44 10.00 1.86
C PRO A 129 1.49 11.11 1.76
N MET A 130 2.01 11.31 0.56
CA MET A 130 3.09 12.24 0.27
C MET A 130 2.61 13.37 -0.65
N LYS A 131 3.40 14.47 -0.66
CA LYS A 131 3.25 15.54 -1.65
C LYS A 131 3.91 15.13 -2.96
N LEU A 132 3.29 15.54 -4.06
CA LEU A 132 3.78 15.33 -5.43
C LEU A 132 4.45 16.60 -5.96
N LYS A 133 5.32 16.46 -6.97
CA LYS A 133 6.07 17.59 -7.57
C LYS A 133 5.19 18.63 -8.25
N ASP A 134 3.98 18.25 -8.67
CA ASP A 134 2.99 19.18 -9.25
C ASP A 134 2.26 20.03 -8.18
N GLY A 135 2.59 19.84 -6.90
CA GLY A 135 1.99 20.58 -5.78
C GLY A 135 0.74 19.91 -5.20
N THR A 136 0.26 18.82 -5.80
CA THR A 136 -0.85 18.04 -5.25
C THR A 136 -0.40 17.14 -4.09
N HIS A 137 -1.36 16.58 -3.35
CA HIS A 137 -1.12 15.67 -2.23
C HIS A 137 -1.94 14.39 -2.43
N GLU A 138 -1.35 13.22 -2.20
CA GLU A 138 -2.04 11.93 -2.40
C GLU A 138 -3.30 11.77 -1.55
N CYS A 139 -3.32 12.39 -0.37
CA CYS A 139 -4.49 12.53 0.49
C CYS A 139 -4.46 13.87 1.25
N PRO A 140 -5.13 14.93 0.77
CA PRO A 140 -5.13 16.23 1.43
C PRO A 140 -5.73 16.18 2.85
N ALA A 141 -5.31 17.12 3.71
CA ALA A 141 -5.75 17.20 5.10
C ALA A 141 -5.52 15.90 5.91
N TYR A 142 -4.48 15.15 5.58
CA TYR A 142 -4.02 14.02 6.38
C TYR A 142 -3.36 14.53 7.66
N ASN A 143 -3.99 14.28 8.80
CA ASN A 143 -3.63 14.85 10.11
C ASN A 143 -3.12 13.80 11.12
N ILE A 144 -2.86 12.57 10.67
CA ILE A 144 -2.32 11.52 11.53
C ILE A 144 -0.80 11.69 11.58
N GLU A 145 -0.25 11.80 12.78
CA GLU A 145 1.19 11.94 13.01
C GLU A 145 1.92 10.62 12.67
N ARG A 146 3.10 10.71 12.02
CA ARG A 146 3.85 9.57 11.47
C ARG A 146 4.40 8.62 12.54
N ASN A 147 4.84 9.13 13.68
CA ASN A 147 5.37 8.33 14.77
C ASN A 147 4.25 7.46 15.40
N ASP A 148 3.11 8.06 15.75
CA ASP A 148 1.90 7.34 16.20
C ASP A 148 1.37 6.38 15.12
N PHE A 149 1.43 6.88 13.88
CA PHE A 149 1.53 6.19 12.61
C PHE A 149 2.00 4.74 12.68
N VAL A 150 3.32 4.70 12.79
CA VAL A 150 4.19 3.53 12.75
C VAL A 150 4.06 2.70 14.02
N ASP A 151 3.91 3.34 15.19
CA ASP A 151 3.83 2.63 16.48
C ASP A 151 2.69 1.61 16.51
N VAL A 152 1.51 2.00 16.00
CA VAL A 152 0.36 1.11 15.93
C VAL A 152 0.60 -0.10 15.02
N ILE A 153 1.21 0.12 13.86
CA ILE A 153 1.48 -0.94 12.89
C ILE A 153 2.55 -1.89 13.45
N LEU A 154 3.64 -1.35 13.98
CA LEU A 154 4.72 -2.16 14.55
C LEU A 154 4.23 -3.02 15.71
N ARG A 155 3.37 -2.48 16.59
CA ARG A 155 2.78 -3.25 17.68
C ARG A 155 2.01 -4.47 17.16
N ASN A 156 1.10 -4.26 16.20
CA ASN A 156 0.32 -5.35 15.60
C ASN A 156 1.21 -6.41 14.95
N VAL A 157 2.26 -5.99 14.23
CA VAL A 157 3.18 -6.94 13.56
C VAL A 157 4.05 -7.68 14.57
N ILE A 158 4.65 -7.01 15.54
CA ILE A 158 5.55 -7.64 16.53
C ILE A 158 4.77 -8.65 17.40
N GLU A 159 3.53 -8.33 17.76
CA GLU A 159 2.68 -9.22 18.55
C GLU A 159 2.11 -10.39 17.73
N GLY A 160 1.73 -10.14 16.46
CA GLY A 160 1.02 -11.13 15.63
C GLY A 160 1.89 -11.93 14.65
N ALA A 161 3.09 -11.48 14.30
CA ALA A 161 3.90 -12.16 13.27
C ALA A 161 4.61 -13.43 13.78
N GLY A 162 4.81 -13.58 15.09
CA GLY A 162 5.51 -14.73 15.66
C GLY A 162 6.89 -14.95 15.04
N LYS A 163 7.13 -16.13 14.46
CA LYS A 163 8.41 -16.50 13.79
C LYS A 163 8.42 -16.21 12.29
N ARG A 164 7.38 -15.54 11.77
CA ARG A 164 7.23 -15.24 10.34
C ARG A 164 8.37 -14.35 9.85
N ARG A 165 8.83 -14.59 8.62
CA ARG A 165 9.73 -13.66 7.92
C ARG A 165 8.93 -12.45 7.50
N VAL A 166 9.29 -11.26 7.97
CA VAL A 166 8.66 -10.00 7.59
C VAL A 166 9.71 -9.04 7.05
N ILE A 167 9.37 -8.31 5.99
CA ILE A 167 10.14 -7.18 5.50
C ILE A 167 9.20 -5.98 5.45
N PHE A 168 9.63 -4.83 5.95
CA PHE A 168 8.90 -3.58 5.80
C PHE A 168 9.37 -2.81 4.58
N SER A 169 8.46 -2.07 3.96
CA SER A 169 8.80 -1.11 2.92
C SER A 169 7.91 0.14 2.97
N SER A 170 8.37 1.25 2.39
CA SER A 170 7.58 2.48 2.24
C SER A 170 8.17 3.38 1.15
N PHE A 171 7.32 4.17 0.49
CA PHE A 171 7.76 5.28 -0.37
C PHE A 171 8.20 6.52 0.44
N ASP A 172 7.70 6.67 1.67
CA ASP A 172 8.05 7.77 2.56
C ASP A 172 9.37 7.45 3.31
N PRO A 173 10.45 8.21 3.09
CA PRO A 173 11.73 7.96 3.74
C PRO A 173 11.67 8.17 5.27
N ASP A 174 10.85 9.09 5.78
CA ASP A 174 10.71 9.30 7.22
C ASP A 174 10.03 8.12 7.89
N VAL A 175 9.04 7.51 7.23
CA VAL A 175 8.45 6.24 7.68
C VAL A 175 9.51 5.13 7.72
N CYS A 176 10.36 5.01 6.70
CA CYS A 176 11.46 4.04 6.71
C CYS A 176 12.42 4.24 7.89
N SER A 177 12.78 5.49 8.19
CA SER A 177 13.64 5.83 9.33
C SER A 177 12.95 5.51 10.65
N LEU A 178 11.67 5.86 10.83
CA LEU A 178 10.90 5.57 12.04
C LEU A 178 10.84 4.07 12.31
N ILE A 179 10.54 3.25 11.30
CA ILE A 179 10.52 1.78 11.44
C ILE A 179 11.90 1.28 11.88
N SER A 180 12.97 1.77 11.27
CA SER A 180 14.34 1.31 11.55
C SER A 180 14.84 1.74 12.94
N LEU A 181 14.36 2.88 13.45
CA LEU A 181 14.72 3.38 14.78
C LEU A 181 13.90 2.71 15.90
N LYS A 182 12.67 2.29 15.62
CA LYS A 182 11.75 1.73 16.61
C LYS A 182 11.88 0.22 16.82
N GLN A 183 12.45 -0.49 15.87
CA GLN A 183 12.66 -1.95 15.98
C GLN A 183 13.92 -2.39 15.23
N HIS A 184 14.46 -3.54 15.61
CA HIS A 184 15.66 -4.15 15.00
C HIS A 184 15.45 -5.62 14.57
N ILE A 185 14.19 -6.07 14.51
CA ILE A 185 13.79 -7.44 14.24
C ILE A 185 13.66 -7.69 12.73
N TYR A 186 13.00 -6.76 12.04
CA TYR A 186 12.64 -6.87 10.64
C TYR A 186 13.39 -5.85 9.78
N PRO A 187 13.95 -6.27 8.63
CA PRO A 187 14.58 -5.35 7.71
C PRO A 187 13.59 -4.40 7.05
N VAL A 188 14.10 -3.24 6.61
CA VAL A 188 13.32 -2.17 5.97
C VAL A 188 13.90 -1.85 4.60
N MET A 189 13.05 -1.62 3.61
CA MET A 189 13.43 -1.20 2.25
C MET A 189 12.75 0.11 1.87
N LEU A 190 13.50 1.03 1.26
CA LEU A 190 12.91 2.22 0.66
C LEU A 190 12.35 1.87 -0.72
N LEU A 191 11.10 2.22 -0.99
CA LEU A 191 10.51 2.13 -2.32
C LEU A 191 10.75 3.44 -3.08
N VAL A 192 11.14 3.34 -4.34
CA VAL A 192 11.26 4.51 -5.21
C VAL A 192 10.63 4.24 -6.57
N VAL A 193 9.88 5.24 -7.05
CA VAL A 193 9.27 5.19 -8.38
C VAL A 193 10.33 5.41 -9.47
N GLY A 194 11.38 6.19 -9.17
CA GLY A 194 12.43 6.50 -10.14
C GLY A 194 11.95 7.41 -11.28
N PRO A 195 12.75 7.56 -12.35
CA PRO A 195 12.35 8.31 -13.54
C PRO A 195 11.30 7.51 -14.33
N THR A 196 10.04 7.95 -14.26
CA THR A 196 8.95 7.42 -15.07
C THR A 196 8.09 8.56 -15.61
N THR A 197 7.42 8.32 -16.73
CA THR A 197 6.37 9.20 -17.28
C THR A 197 4.97 8.77 -16.86
N ARG A 198 4.82 7.62 -16.17
CA ARG A 198 3.52 7.06 -15.80
C ARG A 198 2.91 7.68 -14.55
N TYR A 199 3.75 8.13 -13.62
CA TYR A 199 3.34 8.65 -12.32
C TYR A 199 4.00 9.99 -12.07
N THR A 200 3.28 10.91 -11.41
CA THR A 200 3.88 12.15 -10.92
C THR A 200 4.88 11.81 -9.81
N PRO A 201 6.14 12.27 -9.90
CA PRO A 201 7.12 12.00 -8.85
C PRO A 201 6.75 12.66 -7.52
N PHE A 202 7.19 12.05 -6.42
CA PHE A 202 7.09 12.65 -5.09
C PHE A 202 7.96 13.91 -4.99
N GLN A 203 7.54 14.85 -4.15
CA GLN A 203 8.28 16.08 -3.89
C GLN A 203 9.57 15.83 -3.08
N ASP A 204 9.66 14.70 -2.37
CA ASP A 204 10.80 14.38 -1.51
C ASP A 204 12.06 14.05 -2.31
N ILE A 205 13.04 14.96 -2.21
CA ILE A 205 14.33 14.87 -2.90
C ILE A 205 15.13 13.59 -2.59
N ARG A 206 14.89 12.93 -1.45
CA ARG A 206 15.59 11.69 -1.08
C ARG A 206 15.22 10.54 -2.01
N THR A 207 14.05 10.63 -2.65
CA THR A 207 13.51 9.62 -3.57
C THR A 207 13.71 9.97 -5.05
N ASP A 208 14.29 11.15 -5.34
CA ASP A 208 14.38 11.70 -6.71
C ASP A 208 15.28 10.92 -7.67
N SER A 209 16.26 10.18 -7.15
CA SER A 209 17.16 9.38 -7.98
C SER A 209 17.70 8.17 -7.24
N SER A 210 18.08 7.14 -8.00
CA SER A 210 18.67 5.93 -7.42
C SER A 210 19.92 6.17 -6.57
N LYS A 211 20.73 7.17 -6.90
CA LYS A 211 21.92 7.53 -6.09
C LYS A 211 21.52 8.11 -4.73
N LEU A 212 20.54 9.00 -4.70
CA LEU A 212 20.05 9.61 -3.46
C LEU A 212 19.36 8.57 -2.58
N ALA A 213 18.50 7.75 -3.17
CA ALA A 213 17.80 6.68 -2.48
C ALA A 213 18.78 5.68 -1.82
N VAL A 214 19.83 5.27 -2.54
CA VAL A 214 20.84 4.34 -1.97
C VAL A 214 21.68 5.01 -0.89
N ASN A 215 22.04 6.28 -1.06
CA ASN A 215 22.75 7.01 -0.01
C ASN A 215 21.91 7.13 1.26
N PHE A 216 20.62 7.42 1.10
CA PHE A 216 19.67 7.48 2.20
C PHE A 216 19.54 6.13 2.90
N ALA A 217 19.35 5.04 2.13
CA ALA A 217 19.25 3.69 2.65
C ALA A 217 20.51 3.29 3.44
N ALA A 218 21.70 3.55 2.90
CA ALA A 218 22.96 3.28 3.59
C ALA A 218 23.08 4.10 4.89
N GLY A 219 22.76 5.39 4.86
CA GLY A 219 22.86 6.28 6.01
C GLY A 219 21.87 5.97 7.13
N ASN A 220 20.73 5.35 6.81
CA ASN A 220 19.70 4.96 7.78
C ASN A 220 19.72 3.47 8.14
N GLY A 221 20.72 2.72 7.68
CA GLY A 221 20.84 1.28 7.96
C GLY A 221 19.71 0.42 7.36
N LEU A 222 19.10 0.87 6.26
CA LEU A 222 18.06 0.10 5.57
C LEU A 222 18.69 -1.10 4.83
N LEU A 223 17.92 -2.18 4.68
CA LEU A 223 18.35 -3.36 3.92
C LEU A 223 18.64 -3.03 2.45
N GLY A 224 17.83 -2.16 1.87
CA GLY A 224 17.85 -1.94 0.43
C GLY A 224 16.93 -0.86 -0.08
N VAL A 225 17.00 -0.67 -1.41
CA VAL A 225 16.09 0.16 -2.19
C VAL A 225 15.40 -0.70 -3.22
N ASN A 226 14.08 -0.57 -3.35
CA ASN A 226 13.28 -1.20 -4.38
C ASN A 226 12.94 -0.19 -5.48
N PHE A 227 13.47 -0.41 -6.68
CA PHE A 227 13.28 0.44 -7.84
C PHE A 227 12.07 0.00 -8.67
N HIS A 228 11.37 0.95 -9.28
CA HIS A 228 10.43 0.60 -10.33
C HIS A 228 11.16 -0.06 -11.51
N SER A 229 10.57 -1.12 -12.07
CA SER A 229 11.22 -1.96 -13.09
C SER A 229 11.58 -1.18 -14.37
N GLU A 230 10.89 -0.08 -14.67
CA GLU A 230 11.22 0.80 -15.80
C GLU A 230 12.59 1.48 -15.64
N GLU A 231 12.97 1.86 -14.42
CA GLU A 231 14.29 2.45 -14.16
C GLU A 231 15.41 1.43 -14.46
N LEU A 232 15.14 0.14 -14.23
CA LEU A 232 16.11 -0.91 -14.54
C LEU A 232 16.35 -1.08 -16.04
N LEU A 233 15.32 -0.88 -16.86
CA LEU A 233 15.37 -1.11 -18.30
C LEU A 233 15.97 0.05 -19.08
N GLN A 234 15.89 1.28 -18.55
CA GLN A 234 16.31 2.48 -19.27
C GLN A 234 17.83 2.71 -19.26
N VAL A 235 18.64 1.94 -18.51
CA VAL A 235 20.05 2.32 -18.30
C VAL A 235 21.03 1.14 -18.29
N ASP A 236 21.95 1.12 -19.27
CA ASP A 236 23.20 0.32 -19.23
C ASP A 236 24.04 0.59 -17.97
N GLY A 237 23.88 1.77 -17.38
CA GLY A 237 24.55 2.23 -16.17
C GLY A 237 24.07 1.60 -14.86
N LEU A 238 22.92 0.90 -14.82
CA LEU A 238 22.45 0.33 -13.56
C LEU A 238 23.31 -0.87 -13.11
N LYS A 239 23.82 -1.70 -14.04
CA LYS A 239 24.79 -2.77 -13.72
C LYS A 239 26.05 -2.22 -13.03
N LEU A 240 26.55 -1.07 -13.50
CA LEU A 240 27.66 -0.34 -12.88
C LEU A 240 27.30 0.30 -11.53
N ARG A 241 26.04 0.67 -11.32
CA ARG A 241 25.55 1.21 -10.04
C ARG A 241 25.31 0.13 -8.99
N MET A 242 24.86 -1.07 -9.37
CA MET A 242 24.64 -2.19 -8.45
C MET A 242 25.92 -2.62 -7.73
N THR A 243 27.09 -2.56 -8.40
CA THR A 243 28.38 -2.83 -7.75
C THR A 243 28.75 -1.77 -6.71
N SER A 244 28.42 -0.50 -6.98
CA SER A 244 28.57 0.62 -6.03
C SER A 244 27.60 0.51 -4.83
N PHE A 245 26.40 -0.04 -5.05
CA PHE A 245 25.41 -0.26 -3.98
C PHE A 245 25.85 -1.37 -3.03
N SER A 246 26.39 -2.47 -3.57
CA SER A 246 26.94 -3.57 -2.79
C SER A 246 28.08 -3.11 -1.86
N ARG A 247 28.94 -2.19 -2.32
CA ARG A 247 30.00 -1.58 -1.47
C ARG A 247 29.47 -0.77 -0.28
N LYS A 248 28.20 -0.37 -0.30
CA LYS A 248 27.54 0.35 0.80
C LYS A 248 26.68 -0.57 1.68
N ASN A 249 26.76 -1.89 1.49
CA ASN A 249 25.90 -2.88 2.13
C ASN A 249 24.40 -2.66 1.87
N VAL A 250 24.03 -1.98 0.78
CA VAL A 250 22.64 -1.75 0.38
C VAL A 250 22.28 -2.70 -0.76
N ARG A 251 21.18 -3.45 -0.61
CA ARG A 251 20.66 -4.34 -1.66
C ARG A 251 19.72 -3.59 -2.60
N ALA A 252 19.72 -3.96 -3.88
CA ALA A 252 18.78 -3.44 -4.87
C ALA A 252 17.70 -4.48 -5.16
N PHE A 253 16.45 -4.04 -5.12
CA PHE A 253 15.25 -4.82 -5.45
C PHE A 253 14.48 -4.10 -6.56
N HIS A 254 13.49 -4.77 -7.15
CA HIS A 254 12.59 -4.11 -8.10
C HIS A 254 11.16 -4.63 -8.05
N SER A 255 10.23 -3.80 -8.51
CA SER A 255 8.79 -4.08 -8.57
C SER A 255 8.12 -3.36 -9.75
N GLY A 256 6.87 -3.69 -10.04
CA GLY A 256 6.13 -3.16 -11.20
C GLY A 256 6.07 -4.13 -12.39
N ARG A 257 4.91 -4.20 -13.05
CA ARG A 257 4.70 -5.07 -14.22
C ARG A 257 5.30 -4.43 -15.46
N LEU A 258 6.13 -5.17 -16.17
CA LEU A 258 6.55 -4.81 -17.53
C LEU A 258 5.30 -4.89 -18.40
N GLY A 259 4.80 -3.74 -18.86
CA GLY A 259 3.85 -3.73 -19.95
C GLY A 259 4.54 -4.31 -21.16
N ALA A 260 3.96 -5.33 -21.80
CA ALA A 260 4.36 -5.70 -23.15
C ALA A 260 4.12 -4.48 -24.03
N SER A 261 5.18 -3.73 -24.32
CA SER A 261 5.18 -2.85 -25.47
C SER A 261 4.95 -3.75 -26.68
N SER A 262 3.78 -3.62 -27.29
CA SER A 262 3.48 -4.16 -28.60
C SER A 262 4.59 -3.75 -29.57
N CYS A 263 5.46 -4.70 -29.92
CA CYS A 263 6.11 -4.71 -31.22
C CYS A 263 5.10 -5.20 -32.26
#